data_AF-A0A8B3F6F4-F1
#
_entry.id   AF-A0A8B3F6F4-F1
#
_cell.length_a   1.000
_cell.length_b   1.000
_cell.length_c   1.000
_cell.angle_alpha   90.00
_cell.angle_beta   90.00
_cell.angle_gamma   90.00
#
_symmetry.space_group_name_H-M   'P 1'
#
loop_
_entity.id
_entity.type
_entity.pdbx_description
1 polymer ?
#
loop_
_entity_poly.entity_id
_entity_poly.type
_entity_poly.pdbx_seq_one_letter_code
_entity_poly.pdbx_strand_id
1 'polypeptide(L)'
;MSEKVLREKAVCEKVGINRITLRHMWESDQFPAPFSLTGSRAIGWREADIDGWIVKQSRAKRRAAVIARQVWGKPEPTMPEAISMLAQPLFEQE
;
A
#
# COMPACT_ATOMS: atom_id res chain seq x y z
N MET A 1 16.98 20.21 -11.29
CA MET A 1 15.66 19.80 -10.78
C MET A 1 15.39 20.61 -9.54
N SER A 2 14.29 21.35 -9.50
CA SER A 2 13.98 22.23 -8.37
C SER A 2 13.29 21.42 -7.27
N GLU A 3 13.91 21.36 -6.09
CA GLU A 3 13.24 20.79 -4.92
C GLU A 3 12.21 21.78 -4.39
N LYS A 4 10.95 21.39 -4.43
CA LYS A 4 9.84 22.18 -3.90
C LYS A 4 9.39 21.61 -2.56
N VAL A 5 9.11 22.52 -1.63
CA VAL A 5 8.46 22.18 -0.36
C VAL A 5 6.97 22.46 -0.49
N LEU A 6 6.16 21.46 -0.16
CA LEU A 6 4.71 21.58 -0.08
C LEU A 6 4.29 21.85 1.36
N ARG A 7 3.35 22.79 1.51
CA ARG A 7 2.63 23.03 2.77
C ARG A 7 1.43 22.10 2.87
N GLU A 8 0.88 21.96 4.05
CA GLU A 8 -0.25 21.06 4.36
C GLU A 8 -1.39 21.15 3.34
N LYS A 9 -1.85 22.36 3.03
CA LYS A 9 -2.92 22.58 2.03
C LYS A 9 -2.55 22.04 0.65
N ALA A 10 -1.33 22.29 0.17
CA ALA A 10 -0.87 21.82 -1.13
C ALA A 10 -0.70 20.29 -1.16
N VAL A 11 -0.29 19.67 -0.04
CA VAL A 11 -0.25 18.21 0.08
C VAL A 11 -1.66 17.62 0.02
N CYS A 12 -2.62 18.22 0.73
CA CYS A 12 -4.03 17.82 0.69
C CYS A 12 -4.60 17.90 -0.73
N GLU A 13 -4.36 19.00 -1.44
CA GLU A 13 -4.78 19.19 -2.83
C GLU A 13 -4.12 18.18 -3.78
N LYS A 14 -2.82 17.93 -3.62
CA LYS A 14 -2.06 17.01 -4.49
C LYS A 14 -2.48 15.55 -4.30
N VAL A 15 -2.75 15.13 -3.07
CA VAL A 15 -3.15 13.74 -2.75
C VAL A 15 -4.66 13.53 -2.87
N GLY A 16 -5.46 14.60 -2.78
CA GLY A 16 -6.92 14.54 -2.83
C GLY A 16 -7.55 14.10 -1.50
N ILE A 17 -6.95 14.45 -0.37
CA ILE A 17 -7.43 14.10 0.98
C ILE A 17 -7.61 15.36 1.84
N ASN A 18 -8.41 15.26 2.90
CA ASN A 18 -8.58 16.37 3.83
C ASN A 18 -7.42 16.44 4.85
N ARG A 19 -7.29 17.59 5.52
CA ARG A 19 -6.28 17.86 6.54
C ARG A 19 -6.26 16.83 7.67
N ILE A 20 -7.44 16.46 8.19
CA ILE A 20 -7.54 15.57 9.36
C ILE A 20 -7.00 14.19 8.99
N THR A 21 -7.37 13.69 7.81
CA THR A 21 -6.84 12.45 7.24
C THR A 21 -5.33 12.53 7.06
N LEU A 22 -4.81 13.60 6.44
CA LEU A 22 -3.36 13.78 6.26
C LEU A 22 -2.62 13.73 7.60
N ARG A 23 -3.15 14.41 8.62
CA ARG A 23 -2.59 14.41 9.97
C ARG A 23 -2.57 13.02 10.59
N HIS A 24 -3.70 12.30 10.57
CA HIS A 24 -3.74 10.94 11.11
C HIS A 24 -2.78 9.99 10.38
N MET A 25 -2.59 10.18 9.07
CA MET A 25 -1.72 9.31 8.29
C MET A 25 -0.24 9.49 8.62
N TRP A 26 0.26 10.72 8.81
CA TRP A 26 1.65 10.89 9.28
C TRP A 26 1.80 10.43 10.73
N GLU A 27 0.74 10.51 11.55
CA GLU A 27 0.81 10.24 13.00
C GLU A 27 0.82 8.73 13.25
N SER A 28 0.34 7.96 12.26
CA SER A 28 0.35 6.50 12.23
C SER A 28 1.45 5.92 11.33
N ASP A 29 2.44 6.71 10.93
CA ASP A 29 3.56 6.30 10.06
C ASP A 29 3.14 5.75 8.68
N GLN A 30 1.91 6.01 8.25
CA GLN A 30 1.37 5.57 6.95
C GLN A 30 1.68 6.55 5.81
N PHE A 31 2.15 7.75 6.13
CA PHE A 31 2.46 8.84 5.20
C PHE A 31 3.79 9.49 5.56
N PRO A 32 4.52 10.10 4.61
CA PRO A 32 5.76 10.79 4.90
C PRO A 32 5.60 11.81 6.04
N ALA A 33 6.48 11.75 7.03
CA ALA A 33 6.49 12.69 8.13
C ALA A 33 6.86 14.09 7.62
N PRO A 34 6.26 15.15 8.20
CA PRO A 34 6.62 16.51 7.86
C PRO A 34 7.96 16.88 8.52
N PHE A 35 8.62 17.89 8.01
CA PHE A 35 9.77 18.51 8.68
C PHE A 35 9.47 19.98 9.01
N SER A 36 10.11 20.49 10.07
CA SER A 36 9.98 21.89 10.45
C SER A 36 10.82 22.77 9.52
N LEU A 37 10.22 23.83 8.97
CA LEU A 37 10.90 24.76 8.06
C LEU A 37 11.67 25.86 8.80
N THR A 38 11.20 26.24 9.98
CA THR A 38 11.74 27.38 10.75
C THR A 38 11.98 27.05 12.22
N GLY A 39 11.90 25.78 12.62
CA GLY A 39 12.03 25.35 14.02
C GLY A 39 10.80 25.67 14.90
N SER A 40 9.70 26.11 14.29
CA SER A 40 8.44 26.44 14.99
C SER A 40 7.24 25.70 14.37
N ARG A 41 6.03 26.27 14.43
CA ARG A 41 4.77 25.68 13.92
C ARG A 41 4.74 25.50 12.40
N ALA A 42 5.72 26.03 11.66
CA ALA A 42 5.75 25.92 10.23
C ALA A 42 6.34 24.58 9.78
N ILE A 43 5.49 23.72 9.22
CA ILE A 43 5.84 22.38 8.74
C ILE A 43 5.67 22.23 7.22
N GLY A 44 6.48 21.39 6.60
CA GLY A 44 6.41 21.11 5.17
C GLY A 44 6.85 19.70 4.81
N TRP A 45 6.65 19.35 3.55
CA TRP A 45 7.08 18.09 2.96
C TRP A 45 7.85 18.37 1.70
N ARG A 46 8.83 17.53 1.39
CA ARG A 46 9.47 17.57 0.08
C ARG A 46 8.49 16.99 -0.93
N GLU A 47 8.30 17.70 -2.04
CA GLU A 47 7.43 17.26 -3.11
C GLU A 47 7.82 15.85 -3.62
N ALA A 48 9.12 15.58 -3.73
CA ALA A 48 9.65 14.29 -4.14
C ALA A 48 9.25 13.12 -3.22
N ASP A 49 9.16 13.36 -1.90
CA ASP A 49 8.77 12.33 -0.94
C ASP A 49 7.27 11.99 -1.09
N ILE A 50 6.45 13.01 -1.34
CA ILE A 50 5.02 12.83 -1.63
C ILE A 50 4.82 12.08 -2.94
N ASP A 51 5.54 12.46 -3.99
CA ASP A 51 5.47 11.78 -5.29
C ASP A 51 5.92 10.31 -5.18
N GLY A 52 7.00 10.05 -4.46
CA GLY A 52 7.47 8.70 -4.17
C GLY A 52 6.44 7.87 -3.43
N TRP A 53 5.76 8.45 -2.43
CA TRP A 53 4.69 7.78 -1.72
C TRP A 53 3.49 7.45 -2.61
N ILE A 54 3.04 8.39 -3.46
CA ILE A 54 1.91 8.17 -4.40
C ILE A 54 2.22 6.99 -5.33
N VAL A 55 3.42 6.93 -5.89
CA VAL A 55 3.86 5.83 -6.76
C VAL A 55 3.86 4.51 -6.01
N LYS A 56 4.39 4.48 -4.77
CA LYS A 56 4.42 3.28 -3.92
C LYS A 56 3.00 2.77 -3.63
N GLN A 57 2.08 3.65 -3.25
CA GLN A 57 0.68 3.28 -2.96
C GLN A 57 -0.03 2.73 -4.20
N SER A 58 0.11 3.38 -5.35
CA SER A 58 -0.50 2.91 -6.59
C SER A 58 -0.01 1.50 -6.96
N ARG A 59 1.30 1.26 -6.85
CA ARG A 59 1.89 -0.05 -7.13
C ARG A 59 1.41 -1.12 -6.14
N ALA A 60 1.38 -0.81 -4.84
CA ALA A 60 0.92 -1.74 -3.82
C ALA A 60 -0.54 -2.17 -4.05
N LYS A 61 -1.44 -1.21 -4.30
CA LYS A 61 -2.86 -1.49 -4.58
C LYS A 61 -3.05 -2.28 -5.87
N ARG A 62 -2.32 -1.96 -6.94
CA ARG A 62 -2.35 -2.74 -8.19
C ARG A 62 -1.88 -4.18 -7.95
N ARG A 63 -0.78 -4.39 -7.21
CA ARG A 63 -0.28 -5.73 -6.88
C ARG A 63 -1.28 -6.53 -6.07
N ALA A 64 -1.90 -5.92 -5.07
CA ALA A 64 -2.94 -6.57 -4.26
C ALA A 64 -4.14 -7.02 -5.13
N ALA A 65 -4.57 -6.18 -6.07
CA ALA A 65 -5.65 -6.52 -6.99
C ALA A 65 -5.30 -7.70 -7.92
N VAL A 66 -4.06 -7.76 -8.42
CA VAL A 66 -3.58 -8.88 -9.24
C VAL A 66 -3.56 -10.18 -8.44
N ILE A 67 -3.02 -10.16 -7.22
CA ILE A 67 -3.00 -11.33 -6.34
C ILE A 67 -4.42 -11.78 -6.02
N ALA A 68 -5.31 -10.87 -5.66
CA ALA A 68 -6.71 -11.19 -5.36
C ALA A 68 -7.39 -11.89 -6.55
N ARG A 69 -7.18 -11.40 -7.78
CA ARG A 69 -7.70 -12.03 -9.00
C ARG A 69 -7.15 -13.45 -9.20
N GLN A 70 -5.86 -13.67 -8.94
CA GLN A 70 -5.22 -14.96 -9.13
C GLN A 70 -5.65 -15.99 -8.07
N VAL A 71 -5.81 -15.57 -6.81
CA VAL A 71 -6.23 -16.43 -5.70
C VAL A 71 -7.69 -16.87 -5.85
N TRP A 72 -8.59 -15.96 -6.23
CA TRP A 72 -10.00 -16.28 -6.44
C TRP A 72 -10.33 -16.95 -7.78
N GLY A 73 -9.37 -16.94 -8.71
CA GLY A 73 -9.48 -17.60 -10.02
C GLY A 73 -8.92 -19.02 -10.05
N LYS A 74 -8.45 -19.56 -8.92
CA LYS A 74 -8.06 -20.98 -8.86
C LYS A 74 -9.34 -21.81 -8.95
N PRO A 75 -9.50 -22.72 -9.94
CA PRO A 75 -10.64 -23.63 -9.92
C PRO A 75 -10.56 -24.40 -8.61
N GLU A 76 -11.65 -24.40 -7.85
CA GLU A 76 -11.83 -25.37 -6.77
C GLU A 76 -11.62 -26.74 -7.41
N PRO A 77 -10.71 -27.60 -6.87
CA PRO A 77 -10.47 -28.90 -7.48
C PRO A 77 -11.82 -29.59 -7.61
N THR A 78 -12.15 -30.04 -8.82
CA THR A 78 -13.38 -30.82 -8.98
C THR A 78 -13.32 -32.00 -8.01
N MET A 79 -14.45 -32.40 -7.42
CA MET A 79 -14.48 -33.48 -6.43
C MET A 79 -13.59 -34.71 -6.77
N PRO A 80 -13.52 -35.21 -8.02
CA PRO A 80 -12.60 -36.30 -8.38
C PRO A 80 -11.10 -35.95 -8.26
N GLU A 81 -10.67 -34.72 -8.57
CA GLU A 81 -9.29 -34.25 -8.33
C GLU A 81 -8.98 -34.12 -6.83
N ALA A 82 -9.92 -33.58 -6.05
CA ALA A 82 -9.76 -33.48 -4.60
C ALA A 82 -9.63 -34.88 -3.95
N ILE A 83 -10.43 -35.84 -4.42
CA ILE A 83 -10.35 -37.25 -4.00
C ILE A 83 -9.01 -37.87 -4.41
N SER A 84 -8.51 -37.63 -5.63
CA SER A 84 -7.20 -38.10 -6.08
C SER A 84 -6.03 -37.49 -5.29
N MET A 85 -6.16 -36.26 -4.82
CA MET A 85 -5.16 -35.58 -4.00
C MET A 85 -5.16 -36.07 -2.55
N LEU A 86 -6.32 -36.44 -2.00
CA LEU A 86 -6.45 -37.03 -0.67
C LEU A 86 -6.15 -38.54 -0.64
N ALA A 87 -6.19 -39.20 -1.79
CA ALA A 87 -5.85 -40.61 -1.96
C ALA A 87 -4.35 -40.85 -2.23
N GLN A 88 -3.45 -39.99 -1.72
CA GLN A 88 -2.06 -40.40 -1.58
C GLN A 88 -2.00 -41.62 -0.64
N PRO A 89 -1.31 -42.71 -1.02
CA PRO A 89 -1.33 -43.95 -0.25
C PRO A 89 -0.79 -43.70 1.17
N LEU A 90 -1.65 -43.90 2.18
CA LEU A 90 -1.25 -43.92 3.58
C LEU A 90 -0.49 -45.21 3.97
N PHE A 91 -0.14 -46.05 3.00
CA PHE A 91 0.52 -47.31 3.26
C PHE A 91 1.55 -47.58 2.18
N GLU A 92 2.82 -47.33 2.53
CA GLU A 92 3.84 -48.36 2.45
C GLU A 92 5.09 -47.83 3.15
N GLN A 93 5.33 -48.31 4.36
CA GLN A 93 6.66 -48.80 4.77
C GLN A 93 6.41 -49.90 5.82
N GLU A 94 6.81 -51.10 5.41
CA GLU A 94 6.96 -52.33 6.18
C GLU A 94 7.98 -52.16 7.32
#